data_AF-A0A2V9MDV7-F1
#
_entry.id   AF-A0A2V9MDV7-F1
#
_cell.length_a   1.000
_cell.length_b   1.000
_cell.length_c   1.000
_cell.angle_alpha   90.00
_cell.angle_beta   90.00
_cell.angle_gamma   90.00
#
_symmetry.space_group_name_H-M   'P 1'
#
loop_
_entity.id
_entity.type
_entity.pdbx_description
1 polymer ?
#
loop_
_entity_poly.entity_id
_entity_poly.type
_entity_poly.pdbx_seq_one_letter_code
_entity_poly.pdbx_strand_id
1 'polypeptide(L)'
;MVDGVGSSLPSPANGEGLLASKISLGEAVAAVAQRGGNPSASPELSALYSNKQRIEAALQELKYKRSSLSDAEYNKSLEGLLVQLAQTNQKIKTLERK
;
A
#
# COMPACT_ATOMS: atom_id res chain seq x y z
N MET A 1 -35.58 -8.73 23.07
CA MET A 1 -34.72 -7.54 23.27
C MET A 1 -33.30 -8.00 22.98
N VAL A 2 -32.62 -7.69 21.87
CA VAL A 2 -32.85 -6.76 20.76
C VAL A 2 -32.23 -7.40 19.51
N ASP A 3 -32.89 -7.27 18.36
CA ASP A 3 -32.48 -7.80 17.07
C ASP A 3 -31.28 -7.02 16.51
N GLY A 4 -30.14 -7.70 16.35
CA GLY A 4 -28.97 -7.20 15.61
C GLY A 4 -28.99 -7.73 14.19
N VAL A 5 -29.85 -7.16 13.33
CA VAL A 5 -29.94 -7.55 11.92
C VAL A 5 -28.67 -7.09 11.20
N GLY A 6 -27.69 -7.99 11.10
CA GLY A 6 -26.65 -7.90 10.08
C GLY A 6 -27.34 -8.01 8.73
N SER A 7 -27.44 -6.90 8.02
CA SER A 7 -27.99 -6.88 6.67
C SER A 7 -27.03 -7.63 5.73
N SER A 8 -27.26 -8.94 5.62
CA SER A 8 -26.69 -9.82 4.62
C SER A 8 -27.39 -9.59 3.28
N LEU A 9 -27.20 -8.41 2.71
CA LEU A 9 -27.48 -8.16 1.30
C LEU A 9 -26.15 -7.96 0.61
N PRO A 10 -25.51 -9.03 0.08
CA PRO A 10 -24.48 -8.84 -0.92
C PRO A 10 -25.17 -8.27 -2.15
N SER A 11 -25.11 -6.95 -2.36
CA SER A 11 -25.51 -6.38 -3.64
C SER A 11 -24.56 -6.90 -4.72
N PRO A 12 -25.04 -7.63 -5.75
CA PRO A 12 -24.20 -8.22 -6.78
C PRO A 12 -23.87 -7.23 -7.91
N ALA A 13 -23.79 -5.93 -7.63
CA ALA A 13 -23.68 -4.91 -8.67
C ALA A 13 -22.30 -4.86 -9.35
N ASN A 14 -21.31 -5.56 -8.81
CA ASN A 14 -19.94 -5.53 -9.30
C ASN A 14 -19.24 -6.85 -8.99
N GLY A 15 -19.74 -7.97 -9.53
CA GLY A 15 -18.97 -9.18 -9.90
C GLY A 15 -17.99 -9.85 -8.90
N GLU A 16 -17.83 -9.37 -7.68
CA GLU A 16 -16.72 -9.74 -6.78
C GLU A 16 -17.10 -10.83 -5.76
N GLY A 17 -18.39 -11.20 -5.69
CA GLY A 17 -18.89 -12.16 -4.71
C GLY A 17 -18.45 -13.62 -4.93
N LEU A 18 -17.95 -13.98 -6.11
CA LEU A 18 -17.59 -15.37 -6.43
C LEU A 18 -16.14 -15.74 -6.11
N LEU A 19 -15.27 -14.77 -5.85
CA LEU A 19 -13.84 -15.01 -5.63
C LEU A 19 -13.47 -15.13 -4.13
N ALA A 20 -14.37 -14.76 -3.23
CA ALA A 20 -14.14 -14.81 -1.79
C ALA A 20 -14.16 -16.22 -1.18
N SER A 21 -14.56 -17.25 -1.95
CA SER A 21 -14.76 -18.61 -1.42
C SER A 21 -13.48 -19.45 -1.35
N LYS A 22 -12.32 -18.95 -1.81
CA LYS A 22 -11.12 -19.79 -2.03
C LYS A 22 -9.79 -19.14 -1.63
N ILE A 23 -9.76 -18.14 -0.76
CA ILE A 23 -8.49 -17.54 -0.34
C ILE A 23 -8.00 -18.21 0.94
N SER A 24 -6.98 -19.07 0.78
CA SER A 24 -6.20 -19.60 1.90
C SER A 24 -5.48 -18.45 2.61
N LEU A 25 -5.35 -18.52 3.94
CA LEU A 25 -4.84 -17.44 4.81
C LEU A 25 -3.47 -16.86 4.38
N GLY A 26 -2.65 -17.61 3.63
CA GLY A 26 -1.40 -17.12 3.04
C GLY A 26 -1.58 -16.19 1.83
N GLU A 27 -2.66 -16.30 1.08
CA GLU A 27 -3.03 -15.38 -0.02
C GLU A 27 -3.80 -14.16 0.48
N ALA A 28 -4.41 -14.21 1.67
CA ALA A 28 -5.13 -13.05 2.23
C ALA A 28 -4.22 -11.83 2.44
N VAL A 29 -2.94 -12.06 2.76
CA VAL A 29 -1.94 -11.00 2.88
C VAL A 29 -1.57 -10.40 1.52
N ALA A 30 -1.56 -11.21 0.46
CA ALA A 30 -1.39 -10.75 -0.92
C ALA A 30 -2.65 -10.04 -1.45
N ALA A 31 -3.83 -10.54 -1.10
CA ALA A 31 -5.13 -9.96 -1.49
C ALA A 31 -5.40 -8.62 -0.79
N VAL A 32 -4.93 -8.41 0.45
CA VAL A 32 -4.95 -7.10 1.11
C VAL A 32 -4.02 -6.12 0.40
N ALA A 33 -2.86 -6.57 -0.10
CA ALA A 33 -2.00 -5.73 -0.95
C ALA A 33 -2.66 -5.41 -2.30
N GLN A 34 -3.49 -6.31 -2.84
CA GLN A 34 -4.28 -6.09 -4.06
C GLN A 34 -5.50 -5.18 -3.86
N ARG A 35 -6.10 -5.14 -2.66
CA ARG A 35 -7.35 -4.37 -2.38
C ARG A 35 -7.17 -2.85 -2.36
N GLY A 36 -5.93 -2.36 -2.37
CA GLY A 36 -5.61 -0.95 -2.58
C GLY A 36 -5.29 -0.61 -4.04
N GLY A 37 -5.22 -1.61 -4.93
CA GLY A 37 -4.91 -1.43 -6.33
C GLY A 37 -6.19 -1.16 -7.12
N ASN A 38 -6.29 0.04 -7.71
CA ASN A 38 -7.26 0.32 -8.76
C ASN A 38 -7.19 -0.83 -9.80
N PRO A 39 -8.28 -1.52 -10.16
CA PRO A 39 -8.24 -2.64 -11.12
C PRO A 39 -7.82 -2.22 -12.55
N SER A 40 -7.60 -0.91 -12.77
CA SER A 40 -6.96 -0.32 -13.96
C SER A 40 -5.52 0.15 -13.73
N ALA A 41 -4.83 -0.32 -12.69
CA ALA A 41 -3.46 0.07 -12.41
C ALA A 41 -2.53 -0.45 -13.53
N SER A 42 -2.08 0.47 -14.39
CA SER A 42 -1.06 0.19 -15.40
C SER A 42 0.19 -0.42 -14.74
N PRO A 43 1.00 -1.23 -15.46
CA PRO A 43 2.22 -1.82 -14.90
C PRO A 43 3.16 -0.77 -14.27
N GLU A 44 3.15 0.45 -14.82
CA GLU A 44 3.87 1.60 -14.28
C GLU A 44 3.38 2.03 -12.89
N LEU A 45 2.06 2.03 -12.67
CA LEU A 45 1.43 2.41 -11.41
C LEU A 45 1.72 1.36 -10.31
N SER A 46 1.68 0.08 -10.67
CA SER A 46 2.09 -1.02 -9.78
C SER A 46 3.57 -0.93 -9.38
N ALA A 47 4.45 -0.58 -10.34
CA ALA A 47 5.87 -0.37 -10.07
C ALA A 47 6.12 0.81 -9.10
N LEU A 48 5.37 1.90 -9.23
CA LEU A 48 5.46 3.03 -8.31
C LEU A 48 4.97 2.67 -6.90
N TYR A 49 3.90 1.90 -6.76
CA TYR A 49 3.46 1.40 -5.45
C TYR A 49 4.49 0.48 -4.81
N SER A 50 5.09 -0.42 -5.59
CA SER A 50 6.20 -1.26 -5.12
C SER A 50 7.41 -0.42 -4.67
N ASN A 51 7.73 0.65 -5.41
CA ASN A 51 8.80 1.57 -5.04
C ASN A 51 8.49 2.33 -3.75
N LYS A 52 7.25 2.80 -3.60
CA LYS A 52 6.76 3.46 -2.37
C LYS A 52 6.97 2.56 -1.15
N GLN A 53 6.55 1.29 -1.23
CA GLN A 53 6.73 0.32 -0.15
C GLN A 53 8.20 0.10 0.22
N ARG A 54 9.10 0.05 -0.76
CA ARG A 54 10.56 -0.06 -0.51
C ARG A 54 11.10 1.15 0.23
N ILE A 55 10.69 2.35 -0.15
CA ILE A 55 11.12 3.60 0.52
C ILE A 55 10.59 3.63 1.96
N GLU A 56 9.35 3.22 2.18
CA GLU A 56 8.75 3.14 3.52
C GLU A 56 9.48 2.11 4.40
N ALA A 57 9.84 0.95 3.85
CA ALA A 57 10.65 -0.04 4.56
C ALA A 57 12.05 0.51 4.91
N ALA A 58 12.69 1.23 3.99
CA ALA A 58 13.98 1.87 4.23
C ALA A 58 13.90 2.96 5.31
N LEU A 59 12.79 3.73 5.37
CA LEU A 59 12.54 4.70 6.44
C LEU A 59 12.41 4.01 7.81
N GLN A 60 11.70 2.89 7.87
CA GLN A 60 11.62 2.09 9.10
C GLN A 60 12.99 1.56 9.51
N GLU A 61 13.75 0.99 8.57
CA GLU A 61 15.10 0.51 8.85
C GLU A 61 16.03 1.63 9.33
N LEU A 62 15.97 2.81 8.69
CA LEU A 62 16.75 3.99 9.07
C LEU A 62 16.44 4.41 10.52
N LYS A 63 15.16 4.35 10.93
CA LYS A 63 14.74 4.65 12.31
C LYS A 63 15.40 3.69 13.32
N TYR A 64 15.51 2.40 13.00
CA TYR A 64 16.20 1.44 13.87
C TYR A 64 17.73 1.63 13.86
N LYS A 65 18.29 2.05 12.72
CA LYS A 65 19.72 2.35 12.56
C LYS A 65 20.15 3.70 13.13
N ARG A 66 19.21 4.53 13.60
CA ARG A 66 19.46 5.87 14.15
C ARG A 66 20.60 5.87 15.19
N SER A 67 20.59 4.92 16.11
CA SER A 67 21.60 4.83 17.19
C SER A 67 23.00 4.46 16.69
N SER A 68 23.11 3.94 15.47
CA SER A 68 24.39 3.54 14.85
C SER A 68 24.91 4.56 13.83
N LEU A 69 24.16 5.65 13.59
CA LEU A 69 24.49 6.69 12.62
C LEU A 69 24.77 8.02 13.32
N SER A 70 25.65 8.83 12.73
CA SER A 70 25.80 10.23 13.15
C SER A 70 24.57 11.04 12.76
N ASP A 71 24.31 12.12 13.49
CA ASP A 71 23.19 13.02 13.26
C ASP A 71 23.10 13.53 11.81
N ALA A 72 24.24 13.92 11.25
CA ALA A 72 24.33 14.39 9.88
C ALA A 72 23.95 13.29 8.87
N GLU A 73 24.47 12.07 9.05
CA GLU A 73 24.24 10.95 8.13
C GLU A 73 22.80 10.44 8.17
N TYR A 74 22.21 10.40 9.37
CA TYR A 74 20.79 10.06 9.53
C TYR A 74 19.90 11.11 8.89
N ASN A 75 20.13 12.40 9.15
CA ASN A 75 19.30 13.48 8.58
C ASN A 75 19.40 13.51 7.06
N LYS A 76 20.59 13.35 6.50
CA LYS A 76 20.80 13.26 5.05
C LYS A 76 20.07 12.07 4.43
N SER A 77 20.16 10.90 5.07
CA SER A 77 19.47 9.69 4.63
C SER A 77 17.96 9.82 4.73
N LEU A 78 17.46 10.43 5.81
CA LEU A 78 16.05 10.69 6.06
C LEU A 78 15.49 11.65 5.01
N GLU A 79 16.16 12.78 4.78
CA GLU A 79 15.76 13.75 3.76
C GLU A 79 15.70 13.10 2.38
N GLY A 80 16.74 12.35 2.00
CA GLY A 80 16.78 11.65 0.72
C GLY A 80 15.62 10.66 0.52
N LEU A 81 15.26 9.90 1.56
CA LEU A 81 14.13 8.97 1.50
C LEU A 81 12.78 9.70 1.44
N LEU A 82 12.60 10.78 2.20
CA LEU A 82 11.37 11.58 2.20
C LEU A 82 11.14 12.29 0.86
N VAL A 83 12.19 12.82 0.23
CA VAL A 83 12.12 13.42 -1.11
C VAL A 83 11.72 12.37 -2.15
N GLN A 84 12.35 11.19 -2.12
CA GLN A 84 12.00 10.08 -3.02
C GLN A 84 10.55 9.61 -2.81
N LEU A 85 10.09 9.56 -1.56
CA LEU A 85 8.71 9.22 -1.23
C LEU A 85 7.73 10.27 -1.81
N ALA A 86 8.02 11.55 -1.63
CA ALA A 86 7.20 12.64 -2.15
C ALA A 86 7.10 12.60 -3.69
N GLN A 87 8.23 12.42 -4.38
CA GLN A 87 8.26 12.27 -5.84
C GLN A 87 7.47 11.06 -6.31
N THR A 88 7.61 9.92 -5.63
CA THR A 88 6.86 8.69 -5.96
C THR A 88 5.36 8.90 -5.77
N ASN A 89 4.94 9.51 -4.66
CA ASN A 89 3.52 9.82 -4.42
C ASN A 89 2.96 10.83 -5.44
N GLN A 90 3.76 11.82 -5.86
CA GLN A 90 3.33 12.75 -6.91
C GLN A 90 3.09 12.02 -8.23
N LYS A 91 4.00 11.12 -8.64
CA LYS A 91 3.84 10.32 -9.86
C LYS A 91 2.61 9.42 -9.80
N ILE A 92 2.37 8.75 -8.66
CA ILE A 92 1.17 7.94 -8.44
C ILE A 92 -0.08 8.80 -8.64
N LYS A 93 -0.17 9.95 -7.94
CA LYS A 93 -1.30 10.88 -8.08
C LYS A 93 -1.51 11.37 -9.50
N THR A 94 -0.43 11.59 -10.26
CA THR A 94 -0.53 12.00 -11.68
C THR A 94 -1.10 10.89 -12.54
N LEU A 95 -0.68 9.65 -12.34
CA LEU A 95 -1.18 8.50 -13.10
C LEU A 95 -2.61 8.11 -12.72
N GLU A 96 -3.00 8.26 -11.46
CA GLU A 96 -4.36 7.98 -11.01
C GLU A 96 -5.41 8.97 -11.52
N ARG A 97 -4.98 10.18 -11.91
CA ARG A 97 -5.86 11.21 -12.50
C ARG A 97 -5.97 11.13 -14.01
N LYS A 98 -5.21 10.24 -14.65
CA LYS A 98 -5.13 10.12 -16.10
C LYS A 98 -6.05 9.01 -16.57
#